data_AF-A0AB39D2Q6-F1
#
_entry.id   AF-A0AB39D2Q6-F1
#
_cell.length_a   1.000
_cell.length_b   1.000
_cell.length_c   1.000
_cell.angle_alpha   90.00
_cell.angle_beta   90.00
_cell.angle_gamma   90.00
#
_symmetry.space_group_name_H-M   'P 1'
#
loop_
_entity.id
_entity.type
_entity.pdbx_description
1 polymer ?
#
loop_
_entity_poly.entity_id
_entity_poly.type
_entity_poly.pdbx_seq_one_letter_code
_entity_poly.pdbx_strand_id
1 'polypeptide(L)'
;MGDMGDYWRDVKPDMKERSQRKRAANRKSGATILHAAGVPFESKNGGAHLIVQARDHVVDYWPGTGKWATRGHQFTLVGRGIAGLMQHIKGQKS
;
A
#
# COMPACT_ATOMS: atom_id res chain seq x y z
N MET A 1 27.08 -23.74 26.46
CA MET A 1 26.30 -22.53 26.12
C MET A 1 25.73 -22.74 24.73
N GLY A 2 24.51 -23.26 24.65
CA GLY A 2 23.85 -23.63 23.40
C GLY A 2 23.33 -22.40 22.68
N ASP A 3 23.90 -22.17 21.51
CA ASP A 3 23.19 -21.85 20.29
C ASP A 3 21.99 -20.88 20.37
N MET A 4 22.32 -19.58 20.42
CA MET A 4 21.38 -18.52 20.13
C MET A 4 21.26 -18.27 18.61
N GLY A 5 22.00 -18.98 17.74
CA GLY A 5 22.13 -18.68 16.31
C GLY A 5 21.18 -19.48 15.41
N ASP A 6 20.97 -20.76 15.73
CA ASP A 6 20.04 -21.69 15.09
C ASP A 6 18.59 -21.38 15.46
N TYR A 7 18.33 -20.86 16.67
CA TYR A 7 16.97 -20.41 17.00
C TYR A 7 16.46 -19.33 16.01
N TRP A 8 17.34 -18.46 15.50
CA TRP A 8 16.97 -17.45 14.48
C TRP A 8 16.91 -17.97 13.04
N ARG A 9 17.44 -19.17 12.74
CA ARG A 9 17.34 -19.75 11.39
C ARG A 9 15.95 -20.31 11.13
N ASP A 10 15.35 -20.94 12.14
CA ASP A 10 14.03 -21.58 12.00
C ASP A 10 12.84 -20.61 12.10
N VAL A 11 12.95 -19.45 12.77
CA VAL A 11 11.83 -18.47 12.83
C VAL A 11 11.72 -17.59 11.56
N LYS A 12 12.78 -17.50 10.76
CA LYS A 12 12.83 -16.68 9.54
C LYS A 12 11.80 -17.08 8.47
N PRO A 13 11.61 -18.36 8.12
CA PRO A 13 10.62 -18.75 7.11
C PRO A 13 9.19 -18.44 7.58
N ASP A 14 8.82 -18.77 8.83
CA ASP A 14 7.49 -18.55 9.38
C ASP A 14 7.12 -17.06 9.47
N MET A 15 8.06 -16.21 9.89
CA MET A 15 7.85 -14.76 9.88
C MET A 15 7.74 -14.20 8.46
N LYS A 16 8.53 -14.72 7.50
CA LYS A 16 8.43 -14.32 6.08
C LYS A 16 7.06 -14.67 5.53
N GLU A 17 6.56 -15.87 5.75
CA GLU A 17 5.30 -16.34 5.19
C GLU A 17 4.10 -15.60 5.79
N ARG A 18 4.10 -15.40 7.11
CA ARG A 18 3.06 -14.61 7.81
C ARG A 18 3.06 -13.16 7.35
N SER A 19 4.25 -12.58 7.13
CA SER A 19 4.41 -11.23 6.57
C SER A 19 3.95 -11.14 5.11
N GLN A 20 4.19 -12.17 4.29
CA GLN A 20 3.70 -12.25 2.91
C GLN A 20 2.18 -12.39 2.83
N ARG A 21 1.57 -13.25 3.66
CA ARG A 21 0.10 -13.38 3.77
C ARG A 21 -0.54 -12.06 4.19
N LYS A 22 0.02 -11.38 5.19
CA LYS A 22 -0.49 -10.07 5.64
C LYS A 22 -0.39 -9.01 4.53
N ARG A 23 0.70 -8.98 3.77
CA ARG A 23 0.83 -8.11 2.60
C ARG A 23 -0.17 -8.47 1.50
N ALA A 24 -0.41 -9.75 1.24
CA ALA A 24 -1.38 -10.20 0.25
C ALA A 24 -2.82 -9.82 0.64
N ALA A 25 -3.18 -9.97 1.92
CA ALA A 25 -4.46 -9.53 2.46
C ALA A 25 -4.63 -8.01 2.33
N ASN A 26 -3.59 -7.24 2.68
CA ASN A 26 -3.60 -5.77 2.55
C ASN A 26 -3.67 -5.30 1.09
N ARG A 27 -3.07 -6.03 0.14
CA ARG A 27 -3.19 -5.75 -1.31
C ARG A 27 -4.63 -5.84 -1.79
N LYS A 28 -5.34 -6.89 -1.37
CA LYS A 28 -6.75 -7.08 -1.73
C LYS A 28 -7.63 -6.00 -1.12
N SER A 29 -7.48 -5.72 0.18
CA SER A 29 -8.30 -4.70 0.85
C SER A 29 -8.08 -3.30 0.27
N GLY A 30 -6.85 -2.94 -0.07
CA GLY A 30 -6.52 -1.64 -0.66
C GLY A 30 -7.24 -1.39 -2.00
N ALA A 31 -7.14 -2.34 -2.93
CA ALA A 31 -7.82 -2.25 -4.22
C ALA A 31 -9.35 -2.26 -4.09
N THR A 32 -9.89 -3.12 -3.20
CA THR A 32 -11.34 -3.19 -2.95
C THR A 32 -11.89 -1.86 -2.41
N ILE A 33 -11.19 -1.21 -1.48
CA ILE A 33 -11.62 0.09 -0.93
C ILE A 33 -11.61 1.18 -2.00
N LEU A 34 -10.58 1.24 -2.85
CA LEU A 34 -10.51 2.20 -3.95
C LEU A 34 -11.63 1.96 -4.97
N HIS A 35 -11.89 0.70 -5.32
CA HIS A 35 -12.99 0.32 -6.20
C HIS A 35 -14.36 0.67 -5.60
N ALA A 36 -14.59 0.35 -4.32
CA ALA A 36 -15.83 0.68 -3.61
C ALA A 36 -16.05 2.19 -3.48
N ALA A 37 -14.97 2.97 -3.41
CA ALA A 37 -15.04 4.42 -3.41
C ALA A 37 -15.26 5.04 -4.81
N GLY A 38 -15.30 4.22 -5.88
CA GLY A 38 -15.44 4.69 -7.25
C GLY A 38 -14.24 5.49 -7.74
N VAL A 39 -13.07 5.29 -7.14
CA VAL A 39 -11.86 6.00 -7.52
C VAL A 39 -11.18 5.26 -8.67
N PRO A 40 -10.91 5.90 -9.82
CA PRO A 40 -10.20 5.26 -10.92
C PRO A 40 -8.76 4.97 -10.50
N PHE A 41 -8.34 3.71 -10.64
CA PHE A 41 -6.97 3.31 -10.39
C PHE A 41 -6.52 2.24 -11.38
N GLU A 42 -5.23 2.27 -11.69
CA GLU A 42 -4.55 1.23 -12.46
C GLU A 42 -3.80 0.31 -11.50
N SER A 43 -4.00 -1.00 -11.64
CA SER A 43 -3.26 -1.99 -10.87
C SER A 43 -2.01 -2.45 -11.61
N LYS A 44 -0.84 -2.31 -11.00
CA LYS A 44 0.44 -2.83 -11.50
C LYS A 44 0.96 -3.95 -10.58
N ASN A 45 1.76 -4.85 -11.14
CA ASN A 45 2.41 -5.95 -10.42
C ASN A 45 1.44 -6.79 -9.57
N GLY A 46 0.28 -7.14 -10.13
CA GLY A 46 -0.73 -7.95 -9.44
C GLY A 46 -1.31 -7.30 -8.17
N GLY A 47 -1.45 -5.96 -8.15
CA GLY A 47 -1.99 -5.22 -7.01
C GLY A 47 -0.98 -4.89 -5.92
N ALA A 48 0.33 -5.08 -6.17
CA ALA A 48 1.37 -4.60 -5.26
C ALA A 48 1.58 -3.08 -5.35
N HIS A 49 1.23 -2.49 -6.49
CA HIS A 49 1.27 -1.05 -6.73
C HIS A 49 -0.03 -0.63 -7.43
N LEU A 50 -0.71 0.36 -6.89
CA LEU A 50 -1.97 0.90 -7.41
C LEU A 50 -1.74 2.37 -7.75
N ILE A 51 -1.89 2.71 -9.02
CA ILE A 51 -1.73 4.06 -9.53
C ILE A 51 -3.12 4.68 -9.55
N VAL A 52 -3.40 5.54 -8.58
CA VAL A 52 -4.70 6.19 -8.42
C VAL A 52 -4.70 7.49 -9.22
N GLN A 53 -5.67 7.67 -10.11
CA GLN A 53 -5.85 8.96 -10.80
C GLN A 53 -6.74 9.86 -9.95
N ALA A 54 -6.16 10.94 -9.42
CA ALA A 54 -6.94 12.07 -8.91
C ALA A 54 -7.16 13.07 -10.04
N ARG A 55 -7.96 14.12 -9.81
CA ARG A 55 -8.34 15.10 -10.85
C ARG A 55 -7.12 15.73 -11.52
N ASP A 56 -6.23 16.31 -10.73
CA ASP A 56 -5.13 17.16 -11.24
C ASP A 56 -3.75 16.49 -11.10
N HIS A 57 -3.69 15.32 -10.46
CA HIS A 57 -2.44 14.60 -10.22
C HIS A 57 -2.68 13.10 -10.08
N VAL A 58 -1.59 12.35 -10.14
CA VAL A 58 -1.61 10.89 -9.97
C VAL A 58 -1.10 10.55 -8.57
N VAL A 59 -1.57 9.47 -7.96
CA VAL A 59 -1.10 9.01 -6.65
C VAL A 59 -0.67 7.56 -6.73
N ASP A 60 0.61 7.32 -6.52
CA ASP A 60 1.19 5.99 -6.43
C ASP A 60 0.93 5.42 -5.03
N TYR A 61 0.20 4.31 -4.92
CA TYR A 61 -0.16 3.65 -3.67
C TYR A 61 0.37 2.22 -3.61
N TRP A 62 1.14 1.92 -2.57
CA TRP A 62 1.69 0.60 -2.27
C TRP A 62 0.93 -0.06 -1.12
N PRO A 63 -0.16 -0.81 -1.39
CA PRO A 63 -0.99 -1.40 -0.34
C PRO A 63 -0.25 -2.40 0.56
N GLY A 64 0.82 -3.04 0.06
CA GLY A 64 1.65 -3.93 0.86
C GLY A 64 2.34 -3.25 2.05
N THR A 65 2.72 -1.97 1.92
CA THR A 65 3.36 -1.17 2.98
C THR A 65 2.47 -0.04 3.49
N GLY A 66 1.32 0.17 2.83
CA GLY A 66 0.42 1.29 3.05
C GLY A 66 0.96 2.63 2.58
N LYS A 67 2.15 2.70 1.97
CA LYS A 67 2.74 3.98 1.52
C LYS A 67 1.95 4.53 0.34
N TRP A 68 1.76 5.84 0.27
CA TRP A 68 1.33 6.52 -0.95
C TRP A 68 2.17 7.78 -1.20
N ALA A 69 2.26 8.18 -2.46
CA ALA A 69 2.96 9.40 -2.89
C ALA A 69 2.23 10.06 -4.07
N THR A 70 2.06 11.37 -4.05
CA THR A 70 1.54 12.11 -5.21
C THR A 70 2.61 12.28 -6.28
N ARG A 71 2.19 12.24 -7.54
CA ARG A 71 2.99 12.38 -8.75
C ARG A 71 2.35 13.42 -9.65
N GLY A 72 3.14 14.39 -10.10
CA GLY A 72 2.66 15.49 -10.95
C GLY A 72 1.98 16.63 -10.20
N HIS A 73 2.00 16.62 -8.87
CA HIS A 73 1.58 17.75 -8.04
C HIS A 73 2.73 18.76 -7.89
N GLN A 74 2.43 20.04 -7.65
CA GLN A 74 3.45 21.10 -7.42
C GLN A 74 4.44 20.73 -6.30
N PHE A 75 3.97 19.94 -5.32
CA PHE A 75 4.79 19.34 -4.27
C PHE A 75 4.47 17.84 -4.13
N THR A 76 5.51 17.01 -4.03
CA THR A 76 5.39 15.57 -3.76
C THR A 76 4.93 15.36 -2.33
N LEU A 77 3.66 14.99 -2.16
CA LEU A 77 3.09 14.63 -0.86
C LEU A 77 3.21 13.14 -0.66
N VAL A 78 3.76 12.75 0.48
CA VAL A 78 3.91 11.35 0.86
C VAL A 78 3.13 11.08 2.14
N GLY A 79 2.47 9.93 2.17
CA GLY A 79 1.71 9.53 3.34
C GLY A 79 1.65 8.02 3.50
N ARG A 80 0.93 7.58 4.53
CA ARG A 80 0.71 6.18 4.82
C ARG A 80 -0.77 5.89 5.10
N GLY A 81 -1.14 4.64 4.86
CA GLY A 81 -2.49 4.12 5.03
C GLY A 81 -3.44 4.50 3.89
N ILE A 82 -4.41 3.63 3.63
CA ILE A 82 -5.48 3.93 2.68
C ILE A 82 -6.42 5.03 3.17
N ALA A 83 -6.63 5.14 4.48
CA ALA A 83 -7.48 6.19 5.05
C ALA A 83 -6.91 7.59 4.75
N GLY A 84 -5.59 7.78 4.92
CA GLY A 84 -4.91 9.04 4.59
C GLY A 84 -4.97 9.35 3.09
N LEU A 85 -4.77 8.33 2.24
CA LEU A 85 -4.94 8.47 0.79
C LEU A 85 -6.36 8.91 0.42
N MET A 86 -7.37 8.27 1.00
CA MET A 86 -8.78 8.59 0.77
C MET A 86 -9.12 9.99 1.24
N GLN A 87 -8.59 10.45 2.37
CA GLN A 87 -8.77 11.81 2.86
C GLN A 87 -8.10 12.82 1.93
N HIS A 88 -6.90 12.53 1.41
CA HIS A 88 -6.23 13.38 0.42
C HIS A 88 -7.06 13.53 -0.85
N ILE A 89 -7.56 12.41 -1.40
CA ILE A 89 -8.38 12.42 -2.63
C ILE A 89 -9.73 13.11 -2.40
N LYS A 90 -10.39 12.86 -1.25
CA LYS A 90 -11.68 13.49 -0.92
C LYS A 90 -11.54 14.97 -0.57
N GLY A 91 -10.49 15.36 0.14
CA GLY A 91 -10.22 16.73 0.56
C GLY A 91 -9.91 17.67 -0.60
N GLN A 92 -9.56 17.15 -1.78
CA GLN A 92 -9.46 17.91 -3.02
C GLN A 92 -10.80 18.09 -3.77
N LYS A 93 -11.91 17.52 -3.28
CA LYS A 93 -13.24 17.99 -3.68
C LYS A 93 -13.55 19.28 -2.91
N SER A 94 -12.96 20.39 -3.32
CA SER A 94 -13.46 21.73 -3.00
C SER A 94 -13.38 22.61 -4.22
#